data_AF-A0A7C3JD00-F1
#
_entry.id   AF-A0A7C3JD00-F1
#
_cell.length_a   1.000
_cell.length_b   1.000
_cell.length_c   1.000
_cell.angle_alpha   90.00
_cell.angle_beta   90.00
_cell.angle_gamma   90.00
#
_symmetry.space_group_name_H-M   'P 1'
#
loop_
_entity.id
_entity.type
_entity.pdbx_description
1 polymer ?
#
loop_
_entity_poly.entity_id
_entity_poly.type
_entity_poly.pdbx_seq_one_letter_code
_entity_poly.pdbx_strand_id
1 'polypeptide(L)'
;MAEEVFMDVPQVQKMAEAFGNFGEILQGVSKTLEMVITVLRVTAFVGLVGGIAVERYLSVIKPRVDRMAQKMLELRSDLQGAINHYQTGDESGSRRFR
;
A
#
# COMPACT_ATOMS: atom_id res chain seq x y z
N MET A 1 30.53 9.29 22.09
CA MET A 1 30.55 8.54 20.81
C MET A 1 29.09 8.26 20.52
N ALA A 2 28.53 8.81 19.45
CA ALA A 2 27.16 8.47 19.07
C ALA A 2 27.19 7.00 18.62
N GLU A 3 26.27 6.18 19.12
CA GLU A 3 26.06 4.82 18.62
C GLU A 3 25.70 4.95 17.14
N GLU A 4 26.59 4.53 16.25
CA GLU A 4 26.30 4.53 14.81
C GLU A 4 25.23 3.45 14.56
N VAL A 5 24.01 3.92 14.25
CA VAL A 5 22.89 3.04 13.91
C VAL A 5 23.01 2.66 12.44
N PHE A 6 23.40 1.42 12.17
CA PHE A 6 23.47 0.87 10.83
C PHE A 6 22.14 0.23 10.44
N MET A 7 21.72 0.42 9.19
CA MET A 7 20.54 -0.22 8.64
C MET A 7 20.89 -1.60 8.07
N ASP A 8 20.14 -2.62 8.47
CA ASP A 8 20.15 -3.93 7.81
C ASP A 8 19.39 -3.85 6.48
N VAL A 9 20.12 -3.48 5.42
CA VAL A 9 19.54 -3.26 4.08
C VAL A 9 18.77 -4.48 3.56
N PRO A 10 19.28 -5.73 3.62
CA PRO A 10 18.51 -6.90 3.24
C PRO A 10 17.18 -7.06 3.98
N GLN A 11 17.13 -6.81 5.29
CA GLN A 11 15.89 -6.93 6.06
C GLN A 11 14.90 -5.82 5.71
N VAL A 12 15.38 -4.58 5.57
CA VAL A 12 14.51 -3.44 5.18
C VAL A 12 13.97 -3.61 3.76
N GLN A 13 14.76 -4.19 2.85
CA GLN A 13 14.31 -4.54 1.50
C GLN A 13 13.16 -5.57 1.54
N LYS A 14 13.28 -6.62 2.36
CA LYS A 14 12.19 -7.61 2.57
C LYS A 14 10.93 -6.96 3.14
N MET A 15 11.08 -6.00 4.04
CA MET A 15 9.93 -5.25 4.57
C MET A 15 9.25 -4.44 3.47
N ALA A 16 10.02 -3.74 2.62
CA ALA A 16 9.48 -3.00 1.49
C ALA A 16 8.70 -3.90 0.51
N GLU A 17 9.22 -5.09 0.23
CA GLU A 17 8.54 -6.11 -0.60
C GLU A 17 7.26 -6.61 0.05
N ALA A 18 7.27 -6.89 1.36
CA ALA A 18 6.07 -7.31 2.08
C ALA A 18 4.97 -6.24 2.01
N PHE A 19 5.30 -4.96 2.23
CA PHE A 19 4.37 -3.85 2.08
C PHE A 19 3.85 -3.72 0.64
N GLY A 20 4.71 -3.91 -0.36
CA GLY A 20 4.32 -3.98 -1.76
C GLY A 20 3.26 -5.06 -2.01
N ASN A 21 3.55 -6.29 -1.59
CA ASN A 21 2.67 -7.44 -1.77
C ASN A 21 1.30 -7.21 -1.10
N PHE A 22 1.29 -6.71 0.15
CA PHE A 22 0.04 -6.39 0.84
C PHE A 22 -0.74 -5.27 0.14
N GLY A 23 -0.06 -4.23 -0.33
CA GLY A 23 -0.69 -3.13 -1.08
C GLY A 23 -1.36 -3.63 -2.37
N GLU A 24 -0.68 -4.47 -3.13
CA GLU A 24 -1.20 -5.06 -4.37
C GLU A 24 -2.39 -5.99 -4.12
N ILE A 25 -2.34 -6.83 -3.08
CA ILE A 25 -3.47 -7.68 -2.66
C ILE A 25 -4.68 -6.82 -2.31
N LEU A 26 -4.50 -5.79 -1.46
CA LEU A 26 -5.59 -4.90 -1.06
C LEU A 26 -6.17 -4.12 -2.25
N GLN A 27 -5.34 -3.73 -3.21
CA GLN A 27 -5.80 -3.09 -4.44
C GLN A 27 -6.62 -4.05 -5.32
N GLY A 28 -6.23 -5.33 -5.40
CA GLY A 28 -7.02 -6.37 -6.05
C GLY A 28 -8.39 -6.57 -5.39
N VAL A 29 -8.43 -6.60 -4.05
CA VAL A 29 -9.68 -6.65 -3.28
C VAL A 29 -10.55 -5.44 -3.57
N SER A 30 -9.99 -4.23 -3.58
CA SER A 30 -10.74 -3.01 -3.89
C SER A 30 -11.36 -3.02 -5.29
N LYS A 31 -10.58 -3.42 -6.31
CA LYS A 31 -11.08 -3.57 -7.69
C LYS A 31 -12.23 -4.58 -7.75
N THR A 32 -12.14 -5.67 -7.00
CA THR A 32 -13.19 -6.69 -6.93
C THR A 32 -14.45 -6.12 -6.28
N LEU A 33 -14.31 -5.39 -5.17
CA LEU A 33 -15.43 -4.68 -4.53
C LEU A 33 -16.08 -3.67 -5.48
N GLU A 34 -15.30 -2.97 -6.30
CA GLU A 34 -15.81 -2.02 -7.30
C GLU A 34 -16.65 -2.69 -8.38
N MET A 35 -16.18 -3.83 -8.91
CA MET A 35 -16.95 -4.63 -9.87
C MET A 35 -18.27 -5.12 -9.25
N VAL A 36 -18.23 -5.63 -8.02
CA VAL A 36 -19.42 -6.11 -7.31
C VAL A 36 -20.42 -4.96 -7.08
N ILE A 37 -19.95 -3.79 -6.64
CA ILE A 37 -20.79 -2.60 -6.47
C ILE A 37 -21.44 -2.20 -7.80
N THR A 38 -20.69 -2.22 -8.90
CA THR A 38 -21.19 -1.85 -10.22
C THR A 38 -22.29 -2.80 -10.68
N VAL A 39 -22.05 -4.11 -10.56
CA VAL A 39 -23.07 -5.14 -10.88
C VAL A 39 -24.31 -4.97 -10.00
N LEU A 40 -24.12 -4.78 -8.69
CA LEU A 40 -25.23 -4.58 -7.76
C LEU A 40 -26.03 -3.30 -8.03
N ARG A 41 -25.39 -2.21 -8.44
CA ARG A 41 -26.10 -0.99 -8.84
C ARG A 41 -26.94 -1.21 -10.09
N VAL A 42 -26.44 -1.98 -11.06
CA VAL A 42 -27.18 -2.34 -12.27
C VAL A 42 -28.36 -3.26 -11.94
N THR A 43 -28.19 -4.23 -11.04
CA THR A 43 -29.26 -5.19 -10.68
C THR A 43 -30.25 -4.62 -9.66
N ALA A 44 -29.83 -3.69 -8.79
CA ALA A 44 -30.70 -2.99 -7.84
C ALA A 44 -31.81 -2.19 -8.53
N PHE A 45 -31.57 -1.71 -9.75
CA PHE A 45 -32.61 -1.10 -10.59
C PHE A 45 -33.78 -2.05 -10.91
N VAL A 46 -33.59 -3.37 -10.79
CA VAL A 46 -34.60 -4.41 -11.05
C VAL A 46 -35.32 -4.86 -9.77
N GLY A 47 -34.77 -4.59 -8.57
CA GLY A 47 -35.31 -5.03 -7.28
C GLY A 47 -35.09 -4.02 -6.17
N LEU A 48 -36.06 -3.11 -5.98
CA LEU A 48 -36.01 -1.84 -5.25
C LEU A 48 -35.57 -1.87 -3.76
N VAL A 49 -35.36 -3.04 -3.15
CA VAL A 49 -35.11 -3.18 -1.69
C VAL A 49 -33.77 -3.85 -1.35
N GLY A 50 -33.29 -4.81 -2.15
CA GLY A 50 -32.04 -5.53 -1.87
C GLY A 50 -30.77 -4.71 -2.16
N GLY A 51 -30.84 -3.77 -3.11
CA GLY A 51 -29.68 -2.98 -3.55
C GLY A 51 -29.16 -1.97 -2.53
N ILE A 52 -30.05 -1.36 -1.74
CA ILE A 52 -29.72 -0.24 -0.84
C ILE A 52 -28.85 -0.72 0.34
N ALA A 53 -29.12 -1.91 0.88
CA ALA A 53 -28.36 -2.44 2.01
C ALA A 53 -26.92 -2.79 1.63
N VAL A 54 -26.74 -3.41 0.46
CA VAL A 54 -25.41 -3.83 -0.01
C VAL A 54 -24.59 -2.63 -0.48
N GLU A 55 -25.20 -1.66 -1.16
CA GLU A 55 -24.53 -0.42 -1.52
C GLU A 55 -23.95 0.30 -0.28
N ARG A 56 -24.74 0.41 0.78
CA ARG A 56 -24.33 1.14 1.99
C ARG A 56 -23.18 0.45 2.72
N TYR A 57 -23.24 -0.87 2.88
CA TYR A 57 -22.15 -1.65 3.48
C TYR A 57 -20.85 -1.54 2.68
N LEU A 58 -20.95 -1.70 1.35
CA LEU A 58 -19.79 -1.66 0.46
C LEU A 58 -19.21 -0.25 0.29
N SER A 59 -20.03 0.81 0.33
CA SER A 59 -19.59 2.20 0.31
C SER A 59 -18.74 2.60 1.53
N VAL A 60 -18.89 1.90 2.65
CA VAL A 60 -18.10 2.15 3.87
C VAL A 60 -16.79 1.38 3.85
N ILE A 61 -16.77 0.18 3.25
CA ILE A 61 -15.62 -0.73 3.26
C ILE A 61 -14.61 -0.39 2.17
N LYS A 62 -15.06 -0.18 0.93
CA LYS A 62 -14.18 0.13 -0.21
C LYS A 62 -13.18 1.26 0.08
N PRO A 63 -13.60 2.45 0.57
CA PRO A 63 -12.65 3.55 0.81
C PRO A 63 -11.67 3.26 1.96
N ARG A 64 -11.96 2.30 2.85
CA ARG A 64 -11.02 1.86 3.88
C ARG A 64 -9.95 0.95 3.26
N VAL A 65 -10.36 -0.01 2.44
CA VAL A 65 -9.44 -0.90 1.70
C VAL A 65 -8.55 -0.09 0.76
N ASP A 66 -9.10 0.89 0.05
CA ASP A 66 -8.33 1.79 -0.83
C ASP A 66 -7.24 2.56 -0.07
N ARG A 67 -7.59 3.16 1.06
CA ARG A 67 -6.63 3.91 1.89
C ARG A 67 -5.55 3.00 2.46
N MET A 68 -5.90 1.79 2.88
CA MET A 68 -4.93 0.81 3.36
C MET A 68 -3.98 0.38 2.23
N ALA A 69 -4.51 0.07 1.04
CA ALA A 69 -3.68 -0.29 -0.12
C ALA A 69 -2.68 0.82 -0.46
N GLN A 70 -3.15 2.08 -0.52
CA GLN A 70 -2.31 3.24 -0.78
C GLN A 70 -1.21 3.40 0.27
N LYS A 71 -1.54 3.28 1.56
CA LYS A 71 -0.54 3.40 2.63
C LYS A 71 0.51 2.31 2.59
N MET A 72 0.15 1.08 2.23
CA MET A 72 1.12 0.00 2.07
C MET A 72 2.08 0.26 0.89
N LEU A 73 1.58 0.79 -0.22
CA LEU A 73 2.43 1.16 -1.36
C LEU A 73 3.33 2.37 -1.06
N GLU A 74 2.83 3.34 -0.30
CA GLU A 74 3.61 4.48 0.20
C GLU A 74 4.74 4.01 1.10
N LEU A 75 4.46 3.13 2.08
CA LEU A 75 5.49 2.55 2.95
C LEU A 75 6.56 1.78 2.17
N ARG A 76 6.18 1.02 1.14
CA ARG A 76 7.16 0.39 0.24
C ARG A 76 8.07 1.44 -0.41
N SER A 77 7.50 2.51 -0.96
CA SER A 77 8.25 3.58 -1.60
C SER A 77 9.19 4.29 -0.63
N ASP A 78 8.73 4.56 0.59
CA ASP A 78 9.52 5.24 1.63
C ASP A 78 10.72 4.38 2.05
N LEU A 79 10.51 3.08 2.26
CA LEU A 79 11.60 2.15 2.61
C LEU A 79 12.60 2.00 1.47
N GLN A 80 12.15 1.93 0.22
CA GLN A 80 13.05 1.93 -0.94
C GLN A 80 13.86 3.23 -1.03
N GLY A 81 13.22 4.37 -0.77
CA GLY A 81 13.89 5.67 -0.67
C GLY A 81 14.94 5.68 0.43
N ALA A 82 14.61 5.18 1.63
CA ALA A 82 15.53 5.09 2.75
C ALA A 82 16.77 4.22 2.43
N ILE A 83 16.57 3.04 1.81
CA ILE A 83 17.67 2.18 1.37
C ILE A 83 18.59 2.92 0.39
N ASN A 84 18.02 3.57 -0.63
CA ASN A 84 18.78 4.32 -1.61
C ASN A 84 19.56 5.47 -0.97
N HIS A 85 18.95 6.22 -0.07
CA HIS A 85 19.61 7.33 0.64
C HIS A 85 20.73 6.84 1.55
N TYR A 86 20.57 5.69 2.20
CA TYR A 86 21.62 5.10 3.03
C TYR A 86 22.82 4.66 2.19
N GLN A 87 22.59 3.95 1.09
CA GLN A 87 23.66 3.48 0.21
C GLN A 87 24.39 4.63 -0.50
N THR A 88 23.63 5.57 -1.09
CA THR A 88 24.22 6.69 -1.84
C THR A 88 24.80 7.77 -0.92
N GLY A 89 24.22 7.96 0.26
CA GLY A 89 24.75 8.84 1.31
C GLY A 89 26.12 8.36 1.78
N ASP A 90 26.27 7.06 2.02
CA ASP A 90 27.54 6.44 2.39
C ASP A 90 28.59 6.53 1.25
N GLU A 91 28.19 6.30 0.00
CA GLU A 91 29.08 6.51 -1.16
C GLU A 91 29.55 7.97 -1.33
N SER A 92 28.69 8.95 -1.02
CA SER A 92 29.06 10.37 -1.12
C SER A 92 30.00 10.81 0.02
N GLY A 93 29.81 10.25 1.22
CA GLY A 93 30.67 10.49 2.38
C GLY A 93 32.03 9.82 2.25
N SER A 94 32.08 8.58 1.79
CA SER A 94 33.33 7.82 1.59
C SER A 94 34.25 8.42 0.54
N ARG A 95 33.71 9.12 -0.48
CA ARG A 95 34.50 9.87 -1.47
C ARG A 95 35.11 11.16 -0.93
N ARG A 96 34.59 11.75 0.16
CA ARG A 96 35.12 12.97 0.79
C ARG A 96 36.37 12.73 1.65
N PHE A 97 36.62 11.49 2.05
CA PHE A 97 37.75 11.10 2.90
C PHE A 97 38.79 10.21 2.18
N ARG A 98 38.73 10.12 0.84
CA ARG A 98 39.77 9.50 0.02
C ARG A 98 40.81 10.52 -0.44
#